data_AF-A0A0M8Z4D6-F1
#
_entry.id   AF-A0A0M8Z4D6-F1
#
_cell.length_a   1.000
_cell.length_b   1.000
_cell.length_c   1.000
_cell.angle_alpha   90.00
_cell.angle_beta   90.00
_cell.angle_gamma   90.00
#
_symmetry.space_group_name_H-M   'P 1'
#
loop_
_entity.id
_entity.type
_entity.pdbx_description
1 polymer ?
#
loop_
_entity_poly.entity_id
_entity_poly.type
_entity_poly.pdbx_seq_one_letter_code
_entity_poly.pdbx_strand_id
1 'polypeptide(L)'
;DLVAALRGHPAWRDATTVRPLEDCLPQTPVQQGMWFQSQYARGEGFYHVQNHFRLEQHLDVGVFRESWAQVMRRHPILRTGFWTTGDNR
;
A
#
# COMPACT_ATOMS: atom_id res chain seq x y z
N ASP A 1 -11.54 10.91 11.10
CA ASP A 1 -10.72 9.70 10.86
C ASP A 1 -9.50 10.08 10.00
N LEU A 2 -8.29 9.81 10.50
CA LEU A 2 -7.03 10.11 9.84
C LEU A 2 -6.92 9.43 8.47
N VAL A 3 -7.46 8.21 8.32
CA VAL A 3 -7.44 7.47 7.05
C VAL A 3 -8.31 8.17 6.00
N ALA A 4 -9.50 8.61 6.38
CA ALA A 4 -10.35 9.43 5.52
C ALA A 4 -9.68 10.74 5.11
N ALA A 5 -8.99 11.42 6.04
CA ALA A 5 -8.25 12.65 5.74
C ALA A 5 -7.07 12.41 4.77
N LEU A 6 -6.35 11.30 4.93
CA LEU A 6 -5.22 10.94 4.07
C LEU A 6 -5.64 10.53 2.65
N ARG A 7 -6.78 9.85 2.48
CA ARG A 7 -7.31 9.47 1.14
C ARG A 7 -7.55 10.66 0.21
N GLY A 8 -7.91 11.82 0.77
CA GLY A 8 -8.13 13.04 0.01
C GLY A 8 -6.88 13.88 -0.24
N HIS A 9 -5.73 13.49 0.32
CA HIS A 9 -4.54 14.34 0.34
C HIS A 9 -3.86 14.40 -1.05
N PRO A 10 -3.56 15.59 -1.60
CA PRO A 10 -3.06 15.77 -2.97
C PRO A 10 -1.80 14.94 -3.28
N ALA A 11 -0.91 14.78 -2.29
CA ALA A 11 0.32 14.00 -2.42
C ALA A 11 0.10 12.52 -2.82
N TRP A 12 -1.10 11.97 -2.66
CA TRP A 12 -1.44 10.59 -3.01
C TRP A 12 -2.17 10.49 -4.37
N ARG A 13 -2.60 11.62 -4.94
CA ARG A 13 -3.34 11.68 -6.21
C ARG A 13 -2.43 11.63 -7.44
N ASP A 14 -1.24 12.21 -7.34
CA ASP A 14 -0.29 12.34 -8.48
C ASP A 14 0.86 11.33 -8.46
N ALA A 15 0.88 10.38 -7.52
CA ALA A 15 2.01 9.45 -7.36
C ALA A 15 2.10 8.36 -8.44
N THR A 16 1.14 8.29 -9.37
CA THR A 16 1.05 7.20 -10.36
C THR A 16 1.83 7.53 -11.62
N THR A 17 3.16 7.66 -11.51
CA THR A 17 3.99 7.35 -12.68
C THR A 17 3.79 5.87 -13.01
N VAL A 18 3.12 5.58 -14.12
CA VAL A 18 2.92 4.22 -14.61
C VAL A 18 4.30 3.59 -14.77
N ARG A 19 4.55 2.52 -14.01
CA ARG A 19 5.76 1.71 -14.13
C ARG A 19 5.40 0.45 -14.92
N PRO A 20 6.33 -0.07 -15.75
CA PRO A 20 6.11 -1.36 -16.39
C PRO A 20 5.87 -2.43 -15.32
N LEU A 21 4.92 -3.33 -15.59
CA LEU A 21 4.67 -4.50 -14.75
C LEU A 21 5.93 -5.36 -14.72
N GLU A 22 6.42 -5.68 -13.53
CA GLU A 22 7.60 -6.54 -13.38
C GLU A 22 7.23 -8.03 -13.44
N ASP A 23 6.18 -8.44 -12.74
CA ASP A 23 5.72 -9.83 -12.69
C ASP A 23 4.25 -9.91 -12.23
N CYS A 24 3.59 -11.05 -12.49
CA CYS A 24 2.25 -11.37 -12.02
C CYS A 24 2.23 -12.78 -11.42
N LEU A 25 2.23 -12.86 -10.09
CA LEU A 25 2.31 -14.11 -9.35
C LEU A 25 0.96 -14.46 -8.71
N PRO A 26 0.65 -15.76 -8.53
CA PRO A 26 -0.55 -16.17 -7.81
C PRO A 26 -0.47 -15.76 -6.34
N GLN A 27 -1.63 -15.48 -5.75
CA GLN A 27 -1.75 -15.20 -4.32
C GLN A 27 -1.38 -16.44 -3.49
N THR A 28 -0.78 -16.23 -2.33
CA THR A 28 -0.68 -17.30 -1.32
C THR A 28 -2.07 -17.61 -0.73
N PRO A 29 -2.29 -18.79 -0.13
CA PRO A 29 -3.59 -19.13 0.47
C PRO A 29 -4.07 -18.11 1.52
N VAL A 30 -3.14 -17.53 2.29
CA VAL A 30 -3.45 -16.47 3.26
C VAL A 30 -3.88 -15.19 2.56
N GLN A 31 -3.18 -14.78 1.49
CA GLN A 31 -3.56 -13.60 0.71
C GLN A 31 -4.93 -13.76 0.05
N GLN A 32 -5.28 -14.95 -0.44
CA GLN A 32 -6.62 -15.24 -0.97
C GLN A 32 -7.70 -15.10 0.10
N GLY A 33 -7.47 -15.68 1.29
CA GLY A 33 -8.41 -15.58 2.41
C GLY A 33 -8.62 -14.13 2.87
N MET A 34 -7.54 -13.36 3.00
CA MET A 34 -7.60 -11.94 3.36
C MET A 34 -8.33 -11.12 2.29
N TRP A 35 -8.06 -11.37 1.00
CA TRP A 35 -8.73 -10.70 -0.11
C TRP A 35 -10.23 -10.95 -0.08
N PHE A 36 -10.66 -12.21 0.03
CA PHE A 36 -12.06 -12.58 0.12
C PHE A 36 -12.78 -11.86 1.28
N GLN A 37 -12.18 -11.87 2.48
CA GLN A 37 -12.76 -11.20 3.64
C GLN A 37 -12.82 -9.67 3.46
N SER A 38 -11.81 -9.05 2.85
CA SER A 38 -11.79 -7.61 2.58
C SER A 38 -12.92 -7.18 1.61
N GLN A 39 -13.21 -8.01 0.61
CA GLN A 39 -14.31 -7.78 -0.34
C GLN A 39 -15.67 -7.97 0.32
N TYR A 40 -15.82 -9.03 1.13
CA TYR A 40 -17.06 -9.30 1.86
C TYR A 40 -17.43 -8.19 2.83
N ALA A 41 -16.42 -7.64 3.53
CA ALA A 41 -16.60 -6.55 4.49
C ALA A 41 -16.80 -5.16 3.85
N ARG A 42 -16.93 -5.05 2.52
CA ARG A 42 -17.27 -3.80 1.79
C ARG A 42 -16.44 -2.57 2.20
N GLY A 43 -15.17 -2.77 2.54
CA GLY A 43 -14.26 -1.68 2.90
C GLY A 43 -14.36 -1.21 4.35
N GLU A 44 -14.94 -1.98 5.26
CA GLU A 44 -14.98 -1.72 6.72
C GLU A 44 -13.59 -1.66 7.41
N GLY A 45 -12.50 -1.78 6.65
CA GLY A 45 -11.16 -1.50 7.17
C GLY A 45 -10.51 -2.65 7.93
N PHE A 46 -10.91 -3.90 7.68
CA PHE A 46 -10.16 -5.07 8.14
C PHE A 46 -8.77 -5.13 7.49
N TYR A 47 -7.79 -5.64 8.24
CA TYR A 47 -6.40 -5.82 7.83
C TYR A 47 -5.59 -4.54 7.56
N HIS A 48 -6.05 -3.39 8.05
CA HIS A 48 -5.21 -2.20 8.12
C HIS A 48 -4.31 -2.29 9.35
N VAL A 49 -2.99 -2.32 9.13
CA VAL A 49 -2.00 -2.18 10.19
C VAL A 49 -1.50 -0.75 10.21
N GLN A 50 -1.61 -0.09 11.36
CA GLN A 50 -1.11 1.27 11.57
C GLN A 50 -0.07 1.25 12.69
N ASN A 51 1.13 1.73 12.36
CA ASN A 51 2.20 1.92 13.33
C ASN A 51 2.42 3.42 13.51
N HIS A 52 2.38 3.88 14.76
CA HIS A 52 2.63 5.27 15.13
C HIS A 52 3.93 5.37 15.89
N PHE A 53 4.84 6.21 15.41
CA PHE A 53 6.12 6.47 16.04
C PHE A 53 6.19 7.92 16.47
N ARG A 54 6.61 8.16 17.71
CA ARG A 54 6.96 9.50 18.20
C ARG A 54 8.45 9.68 18.02
N LEU A 55 8.83 10.72 17.30
CA LEU A 55 10.21 11.17 17.17
C LEU A 55 10.39 12.39 18.07
N GLU A 56 11.33 12.31 19.01
CA GLU A 56 11.61 13.41 19.95
C GLU A 56 12.52 14.48 19.35
N GLN A 57 13.21 14.13 18.26
CA GLN A 57 14.14 15.01 17.56
C GLN A 57 13.54 15.55 16.26
N HIS A 58 14.19 16.58 15.71
CA HIS A 58 13.81 17.15 14.43
C HIS A 58 13.91 16.10 13.31
N LEU A 59 12.83 15.96 12.54
CA LEU A 59 12.78 15.12 11.34
C LEU A 59 12.91 16.01 10.11
N ASP A 60 13.99 15.84 9.36
CA ASP A 60 14.07 16.36 7.99
C ASP A 60 13.13 15.54 7.09
N VAL A 61 12.00 16.14 6.74
CA VAL A 61 10.96 15.51 5.92
C VAL A 61 11.44 15.23 4.49
N GLY A 62 12.35 16.05 3.97
CA GLY A 62 12.93 15.87 2.63
C GLY A 62 13.77 14.61 2.58
N VAL A 63 14.75 14.50 3.49
CA VAL A 63 15.63 13.33 3.62
C VAL A 63 14.83 12.06 3.96
N PHE A 64 13.81 12.17 4.83
CA PHE A 64 12.94 11.05 5.13
C PHE A 64 12.20 10.55 3.89
N ARG A 65 11.65 11.45 3.08
CA ARG A 65 10.92 11.08 1.85
C ARG A 65 11.83 10.39 0.84
N GLU A 66 13.04 10.88 0.66
CA GLU A 66 14.03 10.27 -0.24
C GLU A 66 14.44 8.88 0.24
N SER A 67 14.70 8.74 1.55
CA SER A 67 15.03 7.47 2.19
C SER A 67 13.88 6.47 2.04
N TRP A 68 12.65 6.91 2.25
CA TRP A 68 11.46 6.08 2.05
C TRP A 68 11.32 5.60 0.61
N ALA A 69 11.59 6.47 -0.37
CA ALA A 69 11.59 6.09 -1.78
C ALA A 69 12.66 5.02 -2.10
N GLN A 70 13.82 5.03 -1.42
CA GLN A 70 14.82 3.94 -1.53
C GLN A 70 14.28 2.62 -0.98
N VAL A 71 13.63 2.64 0.19
CA VAL A 71 13.01 1.46 0.80
C VAL A 71 11.96 0.87 -0.14
N MET A 72 11.06 1.70 -0.70
CA MET A 72 10.06 1.25 -1.66
C MET A 72 10.68 0.65 -2.94
N ARG A 73 11.78 1.23 -3.44
CA ARG A 73 12.51 0.64 -4.58
C ARG A 73 13.11 -0.73 -4.24
N ARG A 74 13.68 -0.87 -3.04
CA ARG A 74 14.35 -2.09 -2.60
C ARG A 74 13.40 -3.25 -2.31
N HIS A 75 12.18 -2.97 -1.86
CA HIS A 75 11.22 -3.99 -1.40
C HIS A 75 10.00 -4.08 -2.33
N PRO A 76 9.93 -5.08 -3.23
CA PRO A 76 8.84 -5.22 -4.20
C PRO A 76 7.44 -5.24 -3.58
N ILE A 77 7.29 -5.86 -2.40
CA ILE A 77 5.99 -5.99 -1.72
C ILE A 77 5.32 -4.63 -1.42
N LEU A 78 6.10 -3.57 -1.23
CA LEU A 78 5.58 -2.21 -0.95
C LEU A 78 5.02 -1.52 -2.21
N ARG A 79 5.20 -2.13 -3.38
CA ARG A 79 4.74 -1.67 -4.69
C ARG A 79 4.00 -2.77 -5.46
N THR A 80 3.58 -3.83 -4.76
CA THR A 80 2.74 -4.89 -5.31
C THR A 80 1.27 -4.51 -5.18
N GLY A 81 0.53 -4.64 -6.27
CA GLY A 81 -0.93 -4.52 -6.30
C GLY A 81 -1.60 -5.89 -6.43
N PHE A 82 -2.90 -5.94 -6.12
CA PHE A 82 -3.75 -7.09 -6.40
C PHE A 82 -4.71 -6.73 -7.53
N TRP A 83 -4.88 -7.65 -8.47
CA TRP A 83 -5.77 -7.47 -9.61
C TRP A 83 -6.54 -8.77 -9.86
N THR A 84 -7.78 -8.64 -10.31
CA THR A 84 -8.60 -9.80 -10.70
C THR A 84 -8.40 -10.04 -12.20
N THR A 85 -7.88 -11.20 -12.56
CA THR A 85 -7.81 -11.65 -13.95
C THR A 85 -9.17 -12.21 -14.39
N GLY A 86 -9.47 -12.16 -15.69
CA GLY A 86 -10.79 -12.54 -16.22
C GLY A 86 -11.09 -14.05 -16.12
N ASP A 87 -10.09 -14.87 -15.85
CA ASP A 87 -10.26 -16.24 -15.38
C ASP A 87 -10.50 -16.18 -13.88
N ASN A 88 -11.73 -16.44 -13.45
CA ASN A 88 -12.16 -16.36 -12.05
C ASN A 88 -11.52 -17.44 -11.15
N ARG A 89 -10.18 -17.48 -11.09
CA ARG A 89 -9.33 -18.37 -10.31
C ARG A 89 -8.36 -17.59 -9.45
#